data_AF-A0A182EP42-F1
#
_entry.id   AF-A0A182EP42-F1
#
_cell.length_a   1.000
_cell.length_b   1.000
_cell.length_c   1.000
_cell.angle_alpha   90.00
_cell.angle_beta   90.00
_cell.angle_gamma   90.00
#
_symmetry.space_group_name_H-M   'P 1'
#
loop_
_entity.id
_entity.type
_entity.pdbx_description
1 polymer ?
#
loop_
_entity_poly.entity_id
_entity_poly.type
_entity_poly.pdbx_seq_one_letter_code
_entity_poly.pdbx_strand_id
1 'polypeptide(L)'
;MAGRNACIPCLQTTDYIADNENEFGRKLAIYGIMNMEQGLDYDKLLIKTDPVVRTIAIELELFHGGDQIDIAVVKASDMTKPMNRKRVEQMVHDFEHMIFGIGPKATQVWIREYQKYANITGAYLQNDHESWVEGVYHWSRLFAFYKLWAQDFVWENENDPENLTMKSFRFRIGLSALHSPSDLVLESHALRAIAAKYPEMDIYTYEYSRMIADQLNIILPNTLLNDSIAIIVLVIIALLFIPNPICIFWILIAIITMDIGVIGFLALWNVKLDPISMITMIMAIGFSIEYCAHITYAFVSNPNDVTPVDRCGEAMEKLACPRQFNY
;
A
#
# COMPACT_ATOMS: atom_id res chain seq x y z
N MET A 1 -34.60 -58.13 -15.19
CA MET A 1 -33.77 -58.26 -16.41
C MET A 1 -34.29 -57.29 -17.45
N ALA A 2 -33.39 -56.63 -18.20
CA ALA A 2 -33.53 -55.36 -18.95
C ALA A 2 -33.51 -54.13 -18.02
N GLY A 3 -32.55 -53.21 -18.05
CA GLY A 3 -31.41 -52.98 -18.95
C GLY A 3 -30.97 -51.52 -18.77
N ARG A 4 -30.37 -51.19 -17.61
CA ARG A 4 -29.75 -49.87 -17.34
C ARG A 4 -28.37 -49.79 -18.00
N ASN A 5 -28.31 -49.74 -19.33
CA ASN A 5 -27.04 -49.62 -20.07
C ASN A 5 -27.08 -48.49 -21.12
N ALA A 6 -27.56 -47.30 -20.74
CA ALA A 6 -27.55 -46.15 -21.63
C ALA A 6 -27.30 -44.84 -20.85
N CYS A 7 -26.15 -44.72 -20.17
CA CYS A 7 -25.65 -43.42 -19.67
C CYS A 7 -24.15 -43.40 -19.31
N ILE A 8 -23.37 -44.42 -19.69
CA ILE A 8 -21.92 -44.47 -19.38
C ILE A 8 -21.05 -43.62 -20.34
N PRO A 9 -21.36 -43.46 -21.65
CA PRO A 9 -20.44 -42.74 -22.55
C PRO A 9 -20.52 -41.20 -22.44
N CYS A 10 -21.57 -40.64 -21.84
CA CYS A 10 -21.68 -39.19 -21.62
C CYS A 10 -20.92 -38.72 -20.36
N LEU A 11 -20.82 -39.56 -19.32
CA LEU A 11 -20.07 -39.22 -18.10
C LEU A 11 -18.57 -39.11 -18.36
N GLN A 12 -17.98 -40.05 -19.10
CA GLN A 12 -16.54 -40.00 -19.42
C GLN A 12 -16.15 -38.82 -20.31
N THR A 13 -17.05 -38.32 -21.16
CA THR A 13 -16.78 -37.15 -22.00
C THR A 13 -16.99 -35.84 -21.23
N THR A 14 -17.97 -35.75 -20.32
CA THR A 14 -18.07 -34.62 -19.40
C THR A 14 -16.92 -34.56 -18.41
N ASP A 15 -16.43 -35.70 -17.92
CA ASP A 15 -15.29 -35.77 -16.99
C ASP A 15 -13.98 -35.35 -17.68
N TYR A 16 -13.74 -35.78 -18.94
CA TYR A 16 -12.56 -35.35 -19.71
C TYR A 16 -12.58 -33.88 -20.12
N ILE A 17 -13.77 -33.32 -20.37
CA ILE A 17 -13.94 -31.89 -20.70
C ILE A 17 -13.79 -31.06 -19.42
N ALA A 18 -14.40 -31.50 -18.31
CA ALA A 18 -14.25 -30.85 -17.01
C ALA A 18 -12.80 -30.90 -16.50
N ASP A 19 -12.09 -32.02 -16.67
CA ASP A 19 -10.68 -32.11 -16.27
C ASP A 19 -9.76 -31.19 -17.08
N ASN A 20 -10.00 -31.05 -18.39
CA ASN A 20 -9.25 -30.11 -19.23
C ASN A 20 -9.61 -28.64 -18.93
N GLU A 21 -10.88 -28.33 -18.71
CA GLU A 21 -11.32 -26.99 -18.30
C GLU A 21 -10.79 -26.61 -16.91
N ASN A 22 -10.74 -27.57 -15.97
CA ASN A 22 -10.20 -27.38 -14.64
C ASN A 22 -8.67 -27.22 -14.66
N GLU A 23 -7.94 -27.99 -15.49
CA GLU A 23 -6.50 -27.82 -15.65
C GLU A 23 -6.16 -26.47 -16.30
N PHE A 24 -6.94 -26.07 -17.31
CA PHE A 24 -6.82 -24.76 -17.94
C PHE A 24 -7.12 -23.63 -16.94
N GLY A 25 -8.22 -23.73 -16.20
CA GLY A 25 -8.61 -22.76 -15.17
C GLY A 25 -7.56 -22.62 -14.07
N ARG A 26 -6.98 -23.73 -13.60
CA ARG A 26 -5.90 -23.69 -12.60
C ARG A 26 -4.64 -23.02 -13.13
N LYS A 27 -4.22 -23.32 -14.36
CA LYS A 27 -3.06 -22.66 -15.00
C LYS A 27 -3.32 -21.16 -15.19
N LEU A 28 -4.55 -20.80 -15.57
CA LEU A 28 -4.97 -19.42 -15.76
C LEU A 28 -4.96 -18.64 -14.44
N ALA A 29 -5.45 -19.24 -13.35
CA ALA A 29 -5.45 -18.64 -12.03
C ALA A 29 -4.01 -18.41 -11.50
N ILE A 30 -3.13 -19.40 -11.65
CA ILE A 30 -1.70 -19.26 -11.27
C ILE A 30 -1.03 -18.15 -12.09
N TYR A 31 -1.31 -18.08 -13.39
CA TYR A 31 -0.82 -17.00 -14.25
C TYR A 31 -1.35 -15.63 -13.81
N GLY A 32 -2.63 -15.56 -13.41
CA GLY A 32 -3.24 -14.35 -12.86
C GLY A 32 -2.51 -13.86 -11.60
N ILE A 33 -2.28 -14.75 -10.63
CA ILE A 33 -1.59 -14.40 -9.37
C ILE A 33 -0.18 -13.84 -9.63
N MET A 34 0.57 -14.44 -10.56
CA MET A 34 1.93 -13.98 -10.87
C MET A 34 1.97 -12.58 -11.50
N ASN A 35 0.89 -12.16 -12.15
CA ASN A 35 0.79 -10.86 -12.82
C ASN A 35 -0.08 -9.86 -12.07
N MET A 36 -0.47 -10.14 -10.83
CA MET A 36 -1.34 -9.23 -10.08
C MET A 36 -0.57 -7.97 -9.69
N GLU A 37 -1.02 -6.83 -10.21
CA GLU A 37 -0.46 -5.52 -9.89
C GLU A 37 -1.03 -5.00 -8.55
N GLN A 38 -0.20 -4.27 -7.80
CA GLN A 38 -0.62 -3.53 -6.62
C GLN A 38 -0.93 -2.09 -7.02
N GLY A 39 -2.05 -1.54 -6.54
CA GLY A 39 -2.42 -0.17 -6.89
C GLY A 39 -3.88 0.12 -6.70
N LEU A 40 -4.20 1.41 -6.59
CA LEU A 40 -5.57 1.91 -6.60
C LEU A 40 -5.71 2.87 -7.77
N ASP A 41 -6.60 2.55 -8.70
CA ASP A 41 -6.92 3.45 -9.81
C ASP A 41 -7.93 4.50 -9.32
N TYR A 42 -7.48 5.73 -9.05
CA TYR A 42 -8.35 6.83 -8.60
C TYR A 42 -9.51 7.09 -9.56
N ASP A 43 -9.29 6.91 -10.86
CA ASP A 43 -10.30 7.05 -11.91
C ASP A 43 -11.50 6.11 -11.73
N LYS A 44 -11.29 4.96 -11.07
CA LYS A 44 -12.36 3.98 -10.80
C LYS A 44 -13.21 4.35 -9.59
N LEU A 45 -12.69 5.18 -8.67
CA LEU A 45 -13.41 5.63 -7.47
C LEU A 45 -14.27 6.87 -7.72
N LEU A 46 -13.84 7.71 -8.67
CA LEU A 46 -14.51 8.95 -8.98
C LEU A 46 -15.62 8.75 -10.02
N ILE A 47 -16.65 9.59 -9.93
CA ILE A 47 -17.71 9.62 -10.93
C ILE A 47 -17.11 10.22 -12.21
N LYS A 48 -17.23 9.52 -13.34
CA LYS A 48 -16.64 9.96 -14.63
C LYS A 48 -17.08 11.36 -15.10
N THR A 49 -18.24 11.84 -14.63
CA THR A 49 -18.76 13.18 -14.96
C THR A 49 -18.19 14.28 -14.06
N ASP A 50 -17.50 13.92 -12.98
CA ASP A 50 -16.94 14.89 -12.04
C ASP A 50 -15.80 15.68 -12.70
N PRO A 51 -15.78 17.02 -12.59
CA PRO A 51 -14.70 17.83 -13.14
C PRO A 51 -13.31 17.45 -12.59
N VAL A 52 -13.21 16.87 -11.39
CA VAL A 52 -11.93 16.43 -10.79
C VAL A 52 -11.23 15.38 -11.64
N VAL A 53 -11.97 14.43 -12.22
CA VAL A 53 -11.42 13.37 -13.08
C VAL A 53 -10.73 13.99 -14.30
N ARG A 54 -11.38 14.99 -14.90
CA ARG A 54 -10.80 15.72 -16.04
C ARG A 54 -9.56 16.50 -15.63
N THR A 55 -9.56 17.13 -14.46
CA THR A 55 -8.39 17.86 -13.95
C THR A 55 -7.20 16.94 -13.76
N ILE A 56 -7.38 15.79 -13.11
CA ILE A 56 -6.31 14.80 -12.89
C ILE A 56 -5.78 14.26 -14.21
N ALA A 57 -6.67 13.93 -15.16
CA ALA A 57 -6.26 13.44 -16.48
C ALA A 57 -5.43 14.48 -17.25
N ILE A 58 -5.83 15.75 -17.21
CA ILE A 58 -5.09 16.86 -17.84
C ILE A 58 -3.75 17.08 -17.14
N GLU A 59 -3.70 16.98 -15.81
CA GLU A 59 -2.47 17.10 -15.04
C GLU A 59 -1.48 16.00 -15.42
N LEU A 60 -1.94 14.75 -15.48
CA LEU A 60 -1.13 13.62 -15.93
C LEU A 60 -0.68 13.73 -17.39
N GLU A 61 -1.49 14.33 -18.28
CA GLU A 61 -1.17 14.50 -19.70
C GLU A 61 -0.20 15.66 -19.96
N LEU A 62 -0.35 16.78 -19.25
CA LEU A 62 0.42 18.00 -19.51
C LEU A 62 1.61 18.19 -18.58
N PHE A 63 1.54 17.68 -17.35
CA PHE A 63 2.52 17.94 -16.30
C PHE A 63 3.10 16.63 -15.76
N HIS A 64 3.97 16.00 -16.56
CA HIS A 64 4.65 14.76 -16.20
C HIS A 64 5.71 14.90 -15.09
N GLY A 65 5.71 15.96 -14.28
CA GLY A 65 6.68 16.12 -13.19
C GLY A 65 6.69 17.52 -12.58
N GLY A 66 7.57 17.70 -11.59
CA GLY A 66 7.67 18.95 -10.83
C GLY A 66 7.03 18.87 -9.44
N ASP A 67 6.71 17.67 -8.97
CA ASP A 67 6.30 17.46 -7.58
C ASP A 67 7.39 17.92 -6.63
N GLN A 68 6.95 18.53 -5.54
CA GLN A 68 7.82 19.04 -4.50
C GLN A 68 7.52 18.32 -3.19
N ILE A 69 8.57 17.80 -2.57
CA ILE A 69 8.48 17.27 -1.21
C ILE A 69 8.90 18.37 -0.25
N ASP A 70 8.04 18.58 0.74
CA ASP A 70 8.32 19.41 1.89
C ASP A 70 9.10 18.59 2.93
N ILE A 71 10.29 19.02 3.33
CA ILE A 71 11.09 18.36 4.36
C ILE A 71 11.21 19.28 5.56
N ALA A 72 10.66 18.85 6.69
CA ALA A 72 10.75 19.56 7.95
C ALA A 72 11.86 18.97 8.84
N VAL A 73 12.72 19.86 9.33
CA VAL A 73 13.73 19.58 10.35
C VAL A 73 13.16 20.08 11.67
N VAL A 74 12.71 19.17 12.53
CA VAL A 74 12.03 19.53 13.78
C VAL A 74 13.01 20.07 14.81
N LYS A 75 14.26 19.59 14.79
CA LYS A 75 15.31 20.04 15.67
C LYS A 75 16.43 20.69 14.88
N ALA A 76 16.30 22.01 14.69
CA ALA A 76 17.33 22.79 14.03
C ALA A 76 18.62 22.76 14.86
N SER A 77 19.74 22.51 14.19
CA SER A 77 21.06 22.63 14.80
C SER A 77 21.45 24.10 14.93
N ASP A 78 22.34 24.40 15.89
CA ASP A 78 22.84 25.76 16.09
C ASP A 78 23.62 26.25 14.85
N MET A 79 23.02 27.19 14.11
CA MET A 79 23.54 27.65 12.81
C MET A 79 24.74 28.58 12.92
N THR A 80 25.03 29.12 14.11
CA THR A 80 26.21 29.96 14.34
C THR A 80 27.50 29.20 14.00
N LYS A 81 27.52 27.89 14.32
CA LYS A 81 28.65 27.00 14.09
C LYS A 81 28.76 26.58 12.61
N PRO A 82 29.92 26.80 11.96
CA PRO A 82 30.10 26.41 10.55
C PRO A 82 30.03 24.90 10.32
N MET A 83 30.35 24.08 11.33
CA MET A 83 30.25 22.63 11.23
C MET A 83 28.80 22.17 11.06
N ASN A 84 27.87 22.75 11.82
CA ASN A 84 26.45 22.44 11.74
C ASN A 84 25.87 22.85 10.38
N ARG A 85 26.26 24.03 9.87
CA ARG A 85 25.87 24.47 8.52
C ARG A 85 26.34 23.51 7.43
N LYS A 86 27.59 23.05 7.50
CA LYS A 86 28.11 22.02 6.56
C LYS A 86 27.35 20.69 6.68
N ARG A 87 26.96 20.31 7.90
CA ARG A 87 26.19 19.09 8.15
C ARG A 87 24.77 19.18 7.56
N VAL A 88 24.11 20.32 7.71
CA VAL A 88 22.79 20.58 7.10
C VAL A 88 22.91 20.61 5.57
N GLU A 89 23.94 21.23 5.02
CA GLU A 89 24.19 21.22 3.58
C GLU A 89 24.44 19.80 3.04
N GLN A 90 25.16 18.96 3.79
CA GLN A 90 25.35 17.55 3.46
C GLN A 90 24.04 16.76 3.49
N MET A 91 23.19 17.02 4.48
CA MET A 91 21.85 16.43 4.55
C MET A 91 21.02 16.81 3.32
N VAL A 92 20.98 18.10 2.97
CA VAL A 92 20.27 18.60 1.77
C VAL A 92 20.84 17.95 0.51
N HIS A 93 22.17 17.83 0.40
CA HIS A 93 22.83 17.18 -0.72
C HIS A 93 22.45 15.69 -0.85
N ASP A 94 22.35 14.96 0.26
CA ASP A 94 21.91 13.56 0.26
C ASP A 94 20.46 13.44 -0.25
N PHE A 95 19.58 14.36 0.14
CA PHE A 95 18.21 14.41 -0.40
C PHE A 95 18.19 14.80 -1.89
N GLU A 96 19.02 15.73 -2.32
CA GLU A 96 19.11 16.12 -3.73
C GLU A 96 19.53 14.99 -4.68
N HIS A 97 20.36 14.08 -4.19
CA HIS A 97 20.91 12.96 -4.97
C HIS A 97 20.17 11.64 -4.68
N MET A 98 18.98 11.71 -4.09
CA MET A 98 18.14 10.54 -3.93
C MET A 98 17.64 10.01 -5.27
N ILE A 99 17.15 8.77 -5.26
CA ILE A 99 16.42 8.22 -6.40
C ILE A 99 15.19 9.08 -6.68
N PHE A 100 15.01 9.48 -7.95
CA PHE A 100 14.00 10.45 -8.40
C PHE A 100 14.25 11.93 -8.01
N GLY A 101 15.38 12.29 -7.42
CA GLY A 101 15.75 13.69 -7.21
C GLY A 101 16.15 14.39 -8.51
N ILE A 102 15.60 15.59 -8.79
CA ILE A 102 16.04 16.43 -9.94
C ILE A 102 17.45 17.01 -9.68
N GLY A 103 17.82 17.16 -8.41
CA GLY A 103 19.08 17.73 -7.95
C GLY A 103 18.98 19.19 -7.49
N PRO A 104 20.11 19.88 -7.28
CA PRO A 104 20.18 21.14 -6.52
C PRO A 104 19.45 22.32 -7.18
N LYS A 105 19.13 22.23 -8.48
CA LYS A 105 18.40 23.28 -9.20
C LYS A 105 16.92 23.34 -8.84
N ALA A 106 16.36 22.22 -8.39
CA ALA A 106 14.95 22.11 -8.02
C ALA A 106 14.73 22.21 -6.50
N THR A 107 15.81 22.34 -5.73
CA THR A 107 15.77 22.45 -4.26
C THR A 107 15.66 23.90 -3.83
N GLN A 108 14.64 24.17 -3.03
CA GLN A 108 14.45 25.45 -2.36
C GLN A 108 14.91 25.30 -0.91
N VAL A 109 16.14 25.74 -0.63
CA VAL A 109 16.70 25.76 0.72
C VAL A 109 17.04 27.19 1.13
N TRP A 110 16.62 27.58 2.34
CA TRP A 110 16.78 28.95 2.82
C TRP A 110 18.25 29.35 3.00
N ILE A 111 19.14 28.41 3.35
CA ILE A 111 20.57 28.69 3.60
C ILE A 111 21.24 29.28 2.36
N ARG A 112 21.00 28.67 1.19
CA ARG A 112 21.58 29.11 -0.08
C ARG A 112 21.00 30.46 -0.52
N GLU A 113 19.69 30.65 -0.35
CA GLU A 113 19.03 31.93 -0.68
C GLU A 113 19.44 33.07 0.24
N TYR A 114 19.62 32.80 1.54
CA TYR A 114 20.11 33.78 2.50
C TYR A 114 21.54 34.20 2.21
N GLN A 115 22.43 33.26 1.88
CA GLN A 115 23.80 33.59 1.46
C GLN A 115 23.82 34.42 0.17
N LYS A 116 22.96 34.09 -0.80
CA LYS A 116 22.81 34.86 -2.03
C LYS A 116 22.31 36.28 -1.75
N TYR A 117 21.34 36.43 -0.84
CA TYR A 117 20.86 37.73 -0.39
C TYR A 117 21.95 38.56 0.30
N ALA A 118 22.72 37.95 1.20
CA ALA A 118 23.84 38.63 1.88
C ALA A 118 24.90 39.10 0.88
N ASN A 119 25.24 38.28 -0.12
CA ASN A 119 26.18 38.65 -1.17
C ASN A 119 25.67 39.82 -2.04
N ILE A 120 24.38 39.88 -2.34
CA ILE A 120 23.78 40.97 -3.14
C ILE A 120 23.74 42.28 -2.35
N THR A 121 23.44 42.21 -1.06
CA THR A 121 23.35 43.38 -0.17
C THR A 121 24.71 43.87 0.32
N GLY A 122 25.77 43.08 0.12
CA GLY A 122 27.11 43.37 0.63
C GLY A 122 27.24 43.14 2.15
N ALA A 123 26.31 42.41 2.75
CA ALA A 123 26.36 42.05 4.16
C ALA A 123 27.40 40.95 4.40
N TYR A 124 28.33 41.16 5.33
CA TYR A 124 29.33 40.16 5.71
C TYR A 124 28.77 39.25 6.79
N LEU A 125 28.51 37.99 6.44
CA LEU A 125 28.05 36.97 7.38
C LEU A 125 29.21 36.50 8.27
N GLN A 126 29.17 36.84 9.56
CA GLN A 126 30.09 36.30 10.55
C GLN A 126 29.55 34.98 11.14
N ASN A 127 30.32 34.33 12.01
CA ASN A 127 29.92 33.07 12.68
C ASN A 127 29.28 33.35 14.04
N ASP A 128 28.38 34.32 14.07
CA ASP A 128 27.76 34.90 15.25
C ASP A 128 26.24 34.76 15.21
N HIS A 129 25.63 35.08 16.35
CA HIS A 129 24.19 35.02 16.55
C HIS A 129 23.44 36.03 15.66
N GLU A 130 23.97 37.25 15.55
CA GLU A 130 23.39 38.32 14.74
C GLU A 130 23.29 37.91 13.27
N SER A 131 24.33 37.31 12.68
CA SER A 131 24.30 36.93 11.26
C SER A 131 23.39 35.73 10.96
N TRP A 132 23.33 34.72 11.83
CA TRP A 132 22.69 33.42 11.51
C TRP A 132 21.36 33.15 12.20
N VAL A 133 21.00 33.95 13.20
CA VAL A 133 19.74 33.80 13.94
C VAL A 133 18.89 35.04 13.74
N GLU A 134 19.32 36.20 14.25
CA GLU A 134 18.57 37.46 14.14
C GLU A 134 18.46 37.93 12.68
N GLY A 135 19.56 37.89 11.93
CA GLY A 135 19.59 38.24 10.51
C GLY A 135 18.67 37.36 9.67
N VAL A 136 18.62 36.06 9.96
CA VAL A 136 17.70 35.11 9.29
C VAL A 136 16.25 35.38 9.69
N TYR A 137 15.99 35.68 10.96
CA TYR A 137 14.67 36.05 11.46
C TYR A 137 14.14 37.29 10.74
N HIS A 138 14.92 38.37 10.66
CA HIS A 138 14.52 39.58 9.95
C HIS A 138 14.39 39.35 8.45
N TRP A 139 15.35 38.66 7.83
CA TRP A 139 15.33 38.34 6.39
C TRP A 139 14.07 37.56 6.01
N SER A 140 13.72 36.53 6.80
CA SER A 140 12.53 35.71 6.54
C SER A 140 11.25 36.53 6.57
N ARG A 141 11.22 37.64 7.33
CA ARG A 141 10.05 38.50 7.52
C ARG A 141 10.00 39.72 6.61
N LEU A 142 11.01 39.95 5.77
CA LEU A 142 10.97 41.03 4.78
C LEU A 142 9.76 40.85 3.84
N PHE A 143 9.13 41.96 3.42
CA PHE A 143 7.85 41.96 2.69
C PHE A 143 7.81 41.01 1.47
N ALA A 144 8.92 40.87 0.74
CA ALA A 144 9.02 39.97 -0.42
C ALA A 144 9.08 38.47 -0.03
N PHE A 145 9.55 38.17 1.18
CA PHE A 145 9.87 36.82 1.64
C PHE A 145 8.92 36.30 2.72
N TYR A 146 8.15 37.20 3.37
CA TYR A 146 7.25 36.86 4.47
C TYR A 146 6.25 35.75 4.12
N LYS A 147 5.70 35.75 2.88
CA LYS A 147 4.75 34.70 2.46
C LYS A 147 5.40 33.37 2.13
N LEU A 148 6.66 33.35 1.72
CA LEU A 148 7.33 32.13 1.29
C LEU A 148 8.11 31.51 2.45
N TRP A 149 8.94 32.30 3.13
CA TRP A 149 9.94 31.81 4.08
C TRP A 149 9.54 31.99 5.54
N ALA A 150 8.84 33.06 5.94
CA ALA A 150 8.52 33.25 7.36
C ALA A 150 7.68 32.11 7.96
N GLN A 151 6.87 31.44 7.12
CA GLN A 151 6.07 30.27 7.53
C GLN A 151 6.88 28.97 7.59
N ASP A 152 8.06 28.94 6.96
CA ASP A 152 8.93 27.76 6.96
C ASP A 152 9.79 27.67 8.21
N PHE A 153 9.85 28.72 9.03
CA PHE A 153 10.60 28.73 10.29
C PHE A 153 9.68 28.73 11.50
N VAL A 154 10.10 28.03 12.55
CA VAL A 154 9.54 28.16 13.89
C VAL A 154 10.64 28.67 14.80
N TRP A 155 10.35 29.78 15.47
CA TRP A 155 11.27 30.46 16.38
C TRP A 155 10.81 30.27 17.83
N GLU A 156 11.76 30.27 18.74
CA GLU A 156 11.53 30.27 20.19
C GLU A 156 12.04 31.60 20.77
N ASN A 157 11.33 32.13 21.78
CA ASN A 157 11.61 33.40 22.45
C ASN A 157 11.57 34.64 21.53
N GLU A 158 10.57 34.76 20.65
CA GLU A 158 10.44 35.92 19.74
C GLU A 158 10.37 37.30 20.42
N ASN A 159 10.04 37.35 21.71
CA ASN A 159 9.96 38.60 22.47
C ASN A 159 11.33 39.12 22.92
N ASP A 160 12.37 38.29 22.88
CA ASP A 160 13.71 38.61 23.37
C ASP A 160 14.75 38.34 22.26
N PRO A 161 15.27 39.40 21.61
CA PRO A 161 16.26 39.25 20.53
C PRO A 161 17.52 38.50 20.95
N GLU A 162 17.97 38.63 22.21
CA GLU A 162 19.22 37.99 22.68
C GLU A 162 19.08 36.48 22.88
N ASN A 163 17.87 36.00 23.17
CA ASN A 163 17.55 34.60 23.43
C ASN A 163 16.74 33.95 22.30
N LEU A 164 16.63 34.62 21.16
CA LEU A 164 15.94 34.12 19.97
C LEU A 164 16.65 32.85 19.49
N THR A 165 15.92 31.77 19.27
CA THR A 165 16.53 30.56 18.68
C THR A 165 15.66 29.97 17.59
N MET A 166 16.30 29.43 16.56
CA MET A 166 15.62 28.67 15.50
C MET A 166 15.32 27.28 16.03
N LYS A 167 14.04 26.93 16.15
CA LYS A 167 13.60 25.64 16.66
C LYS A 167 13.49 24.61 15.56
N SER A 168 12.76 24.94 14.49
CA SER A 168 12.56 24.07 13.34
C SER A 168 12.52 24.87 12.05
N PHE A 169 12.85 24.22 10.94
CA PHE A 169 12.68 24.82 9.62
C PHE A 169 12.23 23.79 8.59
N ARG A 170 11.61 24.25 7.50
CA ARG A 170 11.24 23.46 6.34
C ARG A 170 12.07 23.86 5.12
N PHE A 171 12.32 22.91 4.23
CA PHE A 171 12.85 23.16 2.89
C PHE A 171 12.16 22.25 1.87
N ARG A 172 12.25 22.58 0.58
CA ARG A 172 11.60 21.80 -0.48
C ARG A 172 12.60 21.23 -1.44
N ILE A 173 12.37 20.01 -1.89
CA ILE A 173 13.13 19.38 -2.97
C ILE A 173 12.19 19.08 -4.13
N GLY A 174 12.72 19.13 -5.35
CA GLY A 174 11.97 18.76 -6.55
C GLY A 174 12.25 17.33 -6.98
N LEU A 175 11.18 16.64 -7.35
CA LEU A 175 11.18 15.26 -7.82
C LEU A 175 10.96 15.16 -9.33
N SER A 176 11.61 14.16 -9.92
CA SER A 176 11.38 13.73 -11.28
C SER A 176 10.05 12.97 -11.41
N ALA A 177 9.59 12.81 -12.64
CA ALA A 177 8.41 12.02 -12.98
C ALA A 177 8.41 10.62 -12.32
N LEU A 178 7.36 10.30 -11.58
CA LEU A 178 7.07 8.95 -11.11
C LEU A 178 6.11 8.30 -12.11
N HIS A 179 6.40 7.07 -12.52
CA HIS A 179 5.61 6.39 -13.56
C HIS A 179 4.76 5.24 -13.02
N SER A 180 5.22 4.60 -11.93
CA SER A 180 4.56 3.44 -11.33
C SER A 180 4.21 3.67 -9.86
N PRO A 181 3.12 3.06 -9.34
CA PRO A 181 2.86 3.02 -7.90
C PRO A 181 3.99 2.37 -7.08
N SER A 182 4.78 1.49 -7.69
CA SER A 182 5.99 0.94 -7.05
C SER A 182 7.08 1.98 -6.82
N ASP A 183 7.17 2.99 -7.70
CA ASP A 183 8.19 4.03 -7.63
C ASP A 183 7.93 4.94 -6.43
N LEU A 184 6.66 5.24 -6.15
CA LEU A 184 6.20 5.95 -4.95
C LEU A 184 6.63 5.23 -3.65
N VAL A 185 6.53 3.90 -3.63
CA VAL A 185 6.96 3.10 -2.47
C VAL A 185 8.48 3.18 -2.31
N LEU A 186 9.23 3.05 -3.41
CA LEU A 186 10.69 3.09 -3.41
C LEU A 186 11.22 4.46 -2.97
N GLU A 187 10.63 5.52 -3.47
CA GLU A 187 10.89 6.90 -3.07
C GLU A 187 10.65 7.11 -1.57
N SER A 188 9.48 6.70 -1.06
CA SER A 188 9.16 6.86 0.35
C SER A 188 10.15 6.10 1.25
N HIS A 189 10.67 4.95 0.81
CA HIS A 189 11.73 4.23 1.52
C HIS A 189 13.07 4.97 1.46
N ALA A 190 13.43 5.54 0.31
CA ALA A 190 14.66 6.32 0.15
C ALA A 190 14.67 7.57 1.05
N LEU A 191 13.55 8.31 1.09
CA LEU A 191 13.37 9.48 1.96
C LEU A 191 13.57 9.12 3.44
N ARG A 192 12.99 8.01 3.89
CA ARG A 192 13.15 7.51 5.26
C ARG A 192 14.57 7.07 5.56
N ALA A 193 15.23 6.39 4.63
CA ALA A 193 16.61 5.94 4.80
C ALA A 193 17.57 7.14 4.95
N ILE A 194 17.36 8.21 4.18
CA ILE A 194 18.15 9.44 4.30
C ILE A 194 17.83 10.15 5.61
N ALA A 195 16.56 10.30 5.98
CA ALA A 195 16.17 10.90 7.26
C ALA A 195 16.79 10.16 8.47
N ALA A 196 16.83 8.82 8.43
CA ALA A 196 17.41 7.98 9.48
C ALA A 196 18.93 8.14 9.65
N LYS A 197 19.64 8.65 8.64
CA LYS A 197 21.09 8.95 8.70
C LYS A 197 21.42 10.16 9.58
N TYR A 198 20.42 10.97 9.91
CA TYR A 198 20.57 12.22 10.66
C TYR A 198 19.60 12.28 11.87
N PRO A 199 19.71 11.35 12.84
CA PRO A 199 18.82 11.30 14.01
C PRO A 199 18.93 12.54 14.90
N GLU A 200 20.02 13.31 14.81
CA GLU A 200 20.22 14.54 15.58
C GLU A 200 19.22 15.66 15.24
N MET A 201 18.63 15.62 14.05
CA MET A 201 17.84 16.70 13.45
C MET A 201 16.32 16.41 13.41
N ASP A 202 15.89 15.19 13.79
CA ASP A 202 14.49 14.75 13.76
C ASP A 202 13.75 15.18 12.49
N ILE A 203 14.12 14.56 11.37
CA ILE A 203 13.66 14.95 10.03
C ILE A 203 12.36 14.23 9.68
N TYR A 204 11.36 14.99 9.26
CA TYR A 204 10.10 14.49 8.74
C TYR A 204 9.88 15.04 7.35
N THR A 205 9.68 14.15 6.39
CA THR A 205 9.28 14.55 5.04
C THR A 205 7.76 14.75 5.02
N TYR A 206 7.20 15.44 4.05
CA TYR A 206 5.76 15.65 3.85
C TYR A 206 5.50 15.69 2.35
N GLU A 207 4.62 14.81 1.92
CA GLU A 207 4.27 14.67 0.52
C GLU A 207 2.84 14.14 0.45
N TYR A 208 2.04 14.68 -0.45
CA TYR A 208 0.65 14.27 -0.60
C TYR A 208 0.54 12.78 -0.99
N SER A 209 1.44 12.30 -1.85
CA SER A 209 1.47 10.93 -2.36
C SER A 209 1.88 9.90 -1.29
N ARG A 210 2.56 10.32 -0.21
CA ARG A 210 3.12 9.39 0.77
C ARG A 210 2.08 8.52 1.45
N MET A 211 0.91 9.07 1.76
CA MET A 211 -0.16 8.30 2.39
C MET A 211 -0.54 7.07 1.54
N ILE A 212 -0.46 7.22 0.21
CA ILE A 212 -0.73 6.17 -0.76
C ILE A 212 0.44 5.17 -0.78
N ALA A 213 1.68 5.66 -0.83
CA ALA A 213 2.88 4.81 -0.78
C ALA A 213 2.92 3.93 0.47
N ASP A 214 2.57 4.47 1.63
CA ASP A 214 2.54 3.74 2.90
C ASP A 214 1.46 2.68 2.94
N GLN A 215 0.29 2.98 2.37
CA GLN A 215 -0.77 2.00 2.22
C GLN A 215 -0.31 0.86 1.29
N LEU A 216 0.25 1.18 0.12
CA LEU A 216 0.77 0.18 -0.84
C LEU A 216 1.83 -0.73 -0.23
N ASN A 217 2.73 -0.18 0.58
CA ASN A 217 3.80 -0.95 1.22
C ASN A 217 3.28 -2.03 2.19
N ILE A 218 2.08 -1.85 2.74
CA ILE A 218 1.51 -2.70 3.79
C ILE A 218 0.43 -3.66 3.25
N ILE A 219 -0.19 -3.36 2.10
CA ILE A 219 -1.32 -4.14 1.55
C ILE A 219 -0.96 -5.62 1.36
N LEU A 220 0.10 -5.93 0.60
CA LEU A 220 0.46 -7.32 0.31
C LEU A 220 0.79 -8.14 1.57
N PRO A 221 1.70 -7.71 2.46
CA PRO A 221 2.02 -8.50 3.66
C PRO A 221 0.82 -8.67 4.58
N ASN A 222 -0.03 -7.64 4.73
CA ASN A 222 -1.24 -7.77 5.55
C ASN A 222 -2.27 -8.69 4.92
N THR A 223 -2.40 -8.67 3.59
CA THR A 223 -3.31 -9.56 2.87
C THR A 223 -2.93 -11.02 3.13
N LEU A 224 -1.65 -11.37 2.94
CA LEU A 224 -1.15 -12.72 3.17
C LEU A 224 -1.23 -13.13 4.65
N LEU A 225 -0.94 -12.21 5.58
CA LEU A 225 -1.02 -12.49 7.01
C LEU A 225 -2.45 -12.74 7.45
N ASN A 226 -3.38 -11.85 7.08
CA ASN A 226 -4.80 -11.99 7.43
C ASN A 226 -5.41 -13.25 6.83
N ASP A 227 -5.07 -13.55 5.58
CA ASP A 227 -5.48 -14.76 4.88
C ASP A 227 -4.95 -16.03 5.58
N SER A 228 -3.65 -16.08 5.88
CA SER A 228 -3.06 -17.22 6.58
C SER A 228 -3.66 -17.46 7.97
N ILE A 229 -3.95 -16.38 8.73
CA ILE A 229 -4.60 -16.47 10.04
C ILE A 229 -6.03 -17.01 9.90
N ALA A 230 -6.78 -16.55 8.91
CA ALA A 230 -8.14 -17.02 8.65
C ALA A 230 -8.16 -18.54 8.37
N ILE A 231 -7.25 -19.02 7.51
CA ILE A 231 -7.09 -20.45 7.21
C ILE A 231 -6.73 -21.24 8.47
N ILE A 232 -5.78 -20.75 9.28
CA ILE A 232 -5.36 -21.43 10.53
C ILE A 232 -6.53 -21.55 11.52
N VAL A 233 -7.26 -20.45 11.74
CA VAL A 233 -8.41 -20.43 12.65
C VAL A 233 -9.46 -21.42 12.19
N LEU A 234 -9.71 -21.51 10.88
CA LEU A 234 -10.63 -22.49 10.36
C LEU A 234 -10.16 -23.92 10.62
N VAL A 235 -8.89 -24.25 10.38
CA VAL A 235 -8.38 -25.60 10.63
C VAL A 235 -8.62 -26.01 12.08
N ILE A 236 -8.42 -25.07 13.02
CA ILE A 236 -8.70 -25.28 14.45
C ILE A 236 -10.18 -25.56 14.69
N ILE A 237 -11.08 -24.77 14.10
CA ILE A 237 -12.53 -24.98 14.21
C ILE A 237 -12.93 -26.33 13.59
N ALA A 238 -12.44 -26.65 12.40
CA ALA A 238 -12.73 -27.91 11.72
C ALA A 238 -12.25 -29.13 12.53
N LEU A 239 -11.08 -29.04 13.19
CA LEU A 239 -10.58 -30.07 14.11
C LEU A 239 -11.47 -30.27 15.34
N LEU A 240 -12.12 -29.21 15.83
CA LEU A 240 -13.04 -29.29 16.97
C LEU A 240 -14.35 -29.98 16.58
N PHE A 241 -14.91 -29.63 15.42
CA PHE A 241 -16.24 -30.10 15.00
C PHE A 241 -16.23 -31.43 14.23
N ILE A 242 -15.15 -31.74 13.50
CA ILE A 242 -15.07 -32.94 12.65
C ILE A 242 -14.08 -33.94 13.26
N PRO A 243 -14.53 -35.12 13.72
CA PRO A 243 -13.68 -36.10 14.41
C PRO A 243 -12.66 -36.81 13.50
N ASN A 244 -12.71 -36.61 12.18
CA ASN A 244 -11.82 -37.26 11.22
C ASN A 244 -10.78 -36.27 10.61
N PRO A 245 -9.48 -36.40 10.93
CA PRO A 245 -8.43 -35.51 10.44
C PRO A 245 -8.16 -35.63 8.92
N ILE A 246 -8.49 -36.77 8.29
CA ILE A 246 -8.31 -36.96 6.85
C ILE A 246 -9.29 -36.07 6.07
N CYS A 247 -10.53 -35.92 6.56
CA CYS A 247 -11.52 -35.03 5.95
C CYS A 247 -11.06 -33.56 6.02
N ILE A 248 -10.43 -33.18 7.14
CA ILE A 248 -9.93 -31.81 7.34
C ILE A 248 -8.79 -31.49 6.37
N PHE A 249 -7.91 -32.46 6.08
CA PHE A 249 -6.87 -32.29 5.07
C PHE A 249 -7.45 -31.97 3.68
N TRP A 250 -8.50 -32.69 3.26
CA TRP A 250 -9.17 -32.42 1.99
C TRP A 250 -9.91 -31.08 1.97
N ILE A 251 -10.52 -30.67 3.08
CA ILE A 251 -11.12 -29.34 3.22
C ILE A 251 -10.05 -28.25 3.05
N LEU A 252 -8.90 -28.39 3.70
CA LEU A 252 -7.81 -27.42 3.60
C LEU A 252 -7.32 -27.28 2.16
N ILE A 253 -7.15 -28.39 1.44
CA ILE A 253 -6.79 -28.34 0.02
C ILE A 253 -7.88 -27.61 -0.79
N ALA A 254 -9.15 -27.93 -0.57
CA ALA A 254 -10.25 -27.30 -1.29
C ALA A 254 -10.27 -25.78 -1.09
N ILE A 255 -10.03 -25.31 0.13
CA ILE A 255 -10.00 -23.88 0.46
C ILE A 255 -8.83 -23.19 -0.23
N ILE A 256 -7.61 -23.71 -0.08
CA ILE A 256 -6.43 -23.15 -0.74
C ILE A 256 -6.64 -23.07 -2.26
N THR A 257 -7.26 -24.09 -2.86
CA THR A 257 -7.55 -24.06 -4.31
C THR A 257 -8.59 -23.01 -4.70
N MET A 258 -9.62 -22.79 -3.87
CA MET A 258 -10.60 -21.73 -4.10
C MET A 258 -9.97 -20.35 -3.94
N ASP A 259 -9.11 -20.16 -2.95
CA ASP A 259 -8.43 -18.89 -2.70
C ASP A 259 -7.51 -18.53 -3.86
N ILE A 260 -6.70 -19.50 -4.34
CA ILE A 260 -5.88 -19.35 -5.56
C ILE A 260 -6.77 -18.99 -6.76
N GLY A 261 -7.94 -19.63 -6.88
CA GLY A 261 -8.91 -19.34 -7.93
C GLY A 261 -9.39 -17.89 -7.88
N VAL A 262 -9.90 -17.44 -6.72
CA VAL A 262 -10.43 -16.08 -6.52
C VAL A 262 -9.37 -15.02 -6.83
N ILE A 263 -8.17 -15.15 -6.27
CA ILE A 263 -7.07 -14.19 -6.48
C ILE A 263 -6.65 -14.18 -7.95
N GLY A 264 -6.53 -15.37 -8.56
CA GLY A 264 -6.17 -15.51 -9.96
C GLY A 264 -7.18 -14.87 -10.91
N PHE A 265 -8.49 -15.07 -10.67
CA PHE A 265 -9.54 -14.46 -11.47
C PHE A 265 -9.65 -12.95 -11.28
N LEU A 266 -9.41 -12.43 -10.07
CA LEU A 266 -9.34 -10.98 -9.83
C LEU A 266 -8.24 -10.32 -10.67
N ALA A 267 -7.06 -10.95 -10.72
CA ALA A 267 -5.96 -10.45 -11.54
C ALA A 267 -6.28 -10.48 -13.05
N LEU A 268 -6.95 -11.54 -13.52
CA LEU A 268 -7.37 -11.67 -14.93
C LEU A 268 -8.45 -10.64 -15.31
N TRP A 269 -9.27 -10.21 -14.35
CA TRP A 269 -10.25 -9.13 -14.53
C TRP A 269 -9.62 -7.73 -14.43
N ASN A 270 -8.29 -7.65 -14.37
CA ASN A 270 -7.54 -6.39 -14.26
C ASN A 270 -7.94 -5.57 -13.02
N VAL A 271 -8.24 -6.27 -11.92
CA VAL A 271 -8.42 -5.69 -10.60
C VAL A 271 -7.06 -5.69 -9.91
N LYS A 272 -6.60 -4.50 -9.53
CA LYS A 272 -5.35 -4.31 -8.78
C LYS A 272 -5.58 -4.60 -7.31
N LEU A 273 -4.52 -5.00 -6.61
CA LEU A 273 -4.58 -5.26 -5.18
C LEU A 273 -4.62 -3.95 -4.40
N ASP A 274 -5.77 -3.66 -3.79
CA ASP A 274 -6.05 -2.51 -2.93
C ASP A 274 -6.75 -2.97 -1.61
N PRO A 275 -6.93 -2.09 -0.61
CA PRO A 275 -7.62 -2.52 0.62
C PRO A 275 -9.07 -2.93 0.40
N ILE A 276 -9.76 -2.40 -0.62
CA ILE A 276 -11.13 -2.82 -0.93
C ILE A 276 -11.10 -4.24 -1.48
N SER A 277 -10.21 -4.54 -2.44
CA SER A 277 -10.03 -5.91 -2.94
C SER A 277 -9.62 -6.88 -1.83
N MET A 278 -8.75 -6.45 -0.90
CA MET A 278 -8.37 -7.26 0.27
C MET A 278 -9.58 -7.65 1.12
N ILE A 279 -10.50 -6.71 1.41
CA ILE A 279 -11.73 -7.01 2.16
C ILE A 279 -12.61 -7.98 1.37
N THR A 280 -12.77 -7.77 0.06
CA THR A 280 -13.58 -8.68 -0.78
C THR A 280 -13.00 -10.09 -0.86
N MET A 281 -11.67 -10.21 -0.86
CA MET A 281 -10.98 -11.49 -0.84
C MET A 281 -11.25 -12.23 0.48
N ILE A 282 -11.10 -11.54 1.63
CA ILE A 282 -11.40 -12.11 2.96
C ILE A 282 -12.87 -12.53 3.07
N MET A 283 -13.80 -11.72 2.54
CA MET A 283 -15.22 -12.10 2.50
C MET A 283 -15.47 -13.33 1.61
N ALA A 284 -14.83 -13.40 0.45
CA ALA A 284 -14.94 -14.55 -0.45
C ALA A 284 -14.43 -15.83 0.22
N ILE A 285 -13.29 -15.77 0.92
CA ILE A 285 -12.76 -16.87 1.74
C ILE A 285 -13.79 -17.28 2.79
N GLY A 286 -14.38 -16.32 3.52
CA GLY A 286 -15.41 -16.60 4.52
C GLY A 286 -16.60 -17.40 3.97
N PHE A 287 -17.10 -17.03 2.78
CA PHE A 287 -18.18 -17.77 2.12
C PHE A 287 -17.73 -19.16 1.64
N SER A 288 -16.55 -19.27 1.02
CA SER A 288 -15.98 -20.55 0.58
C SER A 288 -15.87 -21.55 1.73
N ILE A 289 -15.44 -21.06 2.89
CA ILE A 289 -15.30 -21.83 4.13
C ILE A 289 -16.66 -22.35 4.62
N GLU A 290 -17.69 -21.49 4.63
CA GLU A 290 -19.04 -21.85 5.06
C GLU A 290 -19.58 -23.03 4.22
N TYR A 291 -19.44 -22.96 2.89
CA TYR A 291 -19.86 -24.04 2.00
C TYR A 291 -19.10 -25.34 2.26
N CYS A 292 -17.76 -25.29 2.38
CA CYS A 292 -16.95 -26.47 2.66
C CYS A 292 -17.31 -27.13 4.01
N ALA A 293 -17.55 -26.32 5.04
CA ALA A 293 -17.92 -26.81 6.36
C ALA A 293 -19.29 -27.51 6.33
N HIS A 294 -20.30 -26.92 5.69
CA HIS A 294 -21.63 -27.52 5.59
C HIS A 294 -21.64 -28.81 4.77
N ILE A 295 -20.95 -28.84 3.62
CA ILE A 295 -20.80 -30.04 2.78
C ILE A 295 -20.12 -31.17 3.55
N THR A 296 -19.00 -30.88 4.21
CA THR A 296 -18.24 -31.91 4.91
C THR A 296 -18.98 -32.40 6.15
N TYR A 297 -19.63 -31.50 6.89
CA TYR A 297 -20.44 -31.88 8.04
C TYR A 297 -21.60 -32.79 7.61
N ALA A 298 -22.34 -32.45 6.56
CA ALA A 298 -23.43 -33.27 6.04
C ALA A 298 -22.95 -34.65 5.54
N PHE A 299 -21.75 -34.71 4.95
CA PHE A 299 -21.14 -35.97 4.53
C PHE A 299 -20.73 -36.85 5.72
N VAL A 300 -20.12 -36.26 6.76
CA VAL A 300 -19.65 -37.00 7.94
C VAL A 300 -20.79 -37.37 8.88
N SER A 301 -21.82 -36.53 9.00
CA SER A 301 -22.96 -36.74 9.90
C SER A 301 -24.03 -37.68 9.34
N ASN A 302 -23.83 -38.26 8.16
CA ASN A 302 -24.81 -39.16 7.56
C ASN A 302 -24.82 -40.51 8.28
N PRO A 303 -25.92 -40.92 8.95
CA PRO A 303 -26.00 -42.18 9.70
C PRO A 303 -26.14 -43.41 8.79
N ASN A 304 -26.38 -43.23 7.49
CA ASN A 304 -26.56 -44.31 6.54
C ASN A 304 -25.19 -44.91 6.15
N ASP A 305 -25.01 -46.22 6.34
CA ASP A 305 -23.80 -46.96 5.95
C ASP A 305 -23.81 -47.29 4.45
N VAL A 306 -23.96 -46.24 3.63
CA VAL A 306 -24.01 -46.28 2.16
C VAL A 306 -22.63 -46.08 1.54
N THR A 307 -22.52 -46.39 0.25
CA THR A 307 -21.29 -46.18 -0.51
C THR A 307 -20.87 -44.69 -0.48
N PRO A 308 -19.57 -44.37 -0.60
CA PRO A 308 -19.10 -42.98 -0.55
C PRO A 308 -19.75 -42.05 -1.60
N VAL A 309 -20.11 -42.60 -2.77
CA VAL A 309 -20.74 -41.86 -3.86
C VAL A 309 -22.19 -41.50 -3.48
N ASP A 310 -22.95 -42.47 -2.98
CA ASP A 310 -24.33 -42.24 -2.54
C ASP A 310 -24.38 -41.28 -1.35
N ARG A 311 -23.40 -41.39 -0.43
CA ARG A 311 -23.25 -40.46 0.71
C ARG A 311 -23.02 -39.02 0.26
N CYS A 312 -22.22 -38.82 -0.79
CA CYS A 312 -22.00 -37.50 -1.39
C CYS A 312 -23.29 -36.95 -2.02
N GLY A 313 -24.01 -37.79 -2.78
CA GLY A 313 -25.30 -37.43 -3.37
C GLY A 313 -26.32 -36.98 -2.32
N GLU A 314 -26.50 -37.76 -1.25
CA GLU A 314 -27.42 -37.41 -0.16
C GLU A 314 -27.01 -36.13 0.60
N ALA A 315 -25.71 -35.90 0.79
CA ALA A 315 -25.22 -34.68 1.43
C ALA A 315 -25.49 -33.45 0.55
N MET A 316 -25.25 -33.55 -0.76
CA MET A 316 -25.53 -32.48 -1.71
C MET A 316 -27.04 -32.20 -1.83
N GLU A 317 -27.90 -33.23 -1.86
CA GLU A 317 -29.35 -33.06 -1.89
C GLU A 317 -29.88 -32.33 -0.65
N LYS A 318 -29.40 -32.71 0.54
CA LYS A 318 -29.77 -32.05 1.81
C LYS A 318 -29.37 -30.58 1.86
N LEU A 319 -28.27 -30.22 1.21
CA LEU A 319 -27.74 -28.84 1.19
C LEU A 319 -28.35 -28.00 0.06
N ALA A 320 -28.62 -28.60 -1.10
CA ALA A 320 -29.20 -27.93 -2.27
C ALA A 320 -30.64 -27.47 -2.02
N CYS A 321 -31.39 -28.23 -1.22
CA CYS A 321 -32.70 -27.81 -0.74
C CYS A 321 -32.77 -28.04 0.77
N PRO A 322 -32.59 -27.01 1.62
CA PRO A 322 -32.82 -27.12 3.05
C PRO A 322 -34.34 -27.19 3.34
N ARG A 323 -35.02 -28.16 2.74
CA ARG A 323 -36.40 -28.53 3.07
C ARG A 323 -36.35 -29.42 4.30
N GLN A 324 -36.42 -28.80 5.47
CA GLN A 324 -37.03 -29.44 6.62
C GLN A 324 -38.51 -29.68 6.30
N PHE A 325 -38.85 -30.82 5.68
CA PHE A 325 -40.18 -31.37 5.82
C PHE A 325 -40.14 -32.38 6.97
N ASN A 326 -40.36 -31.86 8.17
CA ASN A 326 -40.93 -32.64 9.25
C ASN A 326 -42.36 -33.00 8.83
N TYR A 327 -42.61 -34.28 8.58
CA TYR A 327 -43.93 -34.89 8.71
C TYR A 327 -43.79 -36.18 9.50
#